data_AF-A0AAN6ZRK5-F1
#
_entry.id   AF-A0AAN6ZRK5-F1
#
_cell.length_a   1.000
_cell.length_b   1.000
_cell.length_c   1.000
_cell.angle_alpha   90.00
_cell.angle_beta   90.00
_cell.angle_gamma   90.00
#
_symmetry.space_group_name_H-M   'P 1'
#
loop_
_entity.id
_entity.type
_entity.pdbx_description
1 polymer ?
#
loop_
_entity_poly.entity_id
_entity_poly.type
_entity_poly.pdbx_seq_one_letter_code
_entity_poly.pdbx_strand_id
1 'polypeptide(L)'
;MFSRTILSRAVRQTAFSAIRPSTVATTPSPFLLSLAAQRRLLSDAVRQAIDKAVGSAPVVLFMKGTPETPQCGFSRASIQVLGMQGVDPEKFAAYNVLEDQD
;
A
#
# COMPACT_ATOMS: atom_id res chain seq x y z
N MET A 1 46.50 5.84 -31.17
CA MET A 1 47.92 5.81 -30.77
C MET A 1 48.04 6.72 -29.55
N PHE A 2 48.25 6.36 -28.29
CA PHE A 2 48.75 5.19 -27.56
C PHE A 2 47.99 5.16 -26.21
N SER A 3 47.28 4.10 -25.81
CA SER A 3 47.72 2.99 -24.94
C SER A 3 48.43 3.38 -23.62
N ARG A 4 47.72 3.19 -22.50
CA ARG A 4 48.23 2.81 -21.15
C ARG A 4 47.12 1.97 -20.47
N THR A 5 47.12 0.64 -20.57
CA THR A 5 47.73 -0.35 -19.63
C THR A 5 47.20 -0.17 -18.20
N ILE A 6 46.15 -0.90 -17.78
CA ILE A 6 46.11 -2.28 -17.24
C ILE A 6 46.53 -2.38 -15.76
N LEU A 7 45.68 -3.10 -15.01
CA LEU A 7 45.85 -3.68 -13.67
C LEU A 7 46.06 -2.67 -12.53
N SER A 8 45.33 -2.78 -11.42
CA SER A 8 45.73 -3.79 -10.43
C SER A 8 44.68 -3.97 -9.32
N ARG A 9 44.67 -5.22 -8.82
CA ARG A 9 44.29 -5.65 -7.48
C ARG A 9 42.80 -5.78 -7.16
N ALA A 10 42.33 -6.98 -7.48
CA ALA A 10 41.59 -7.82 -6.54
C ALA A 10 42.11 -7.64 -5.10
N VAL A 11 41.21 -7.26 -4.20
CA VAL A 11 41.34 -7.55 -2.78
C VAL A 11 40.13 -8.39 -2.39
N ARG A 12 40.39 -9.70 -2.33
CA ARG A 12 39.62 -10.61 -1.49
C ARG A 12 39.60 -10.04 -0.07
N GLN A 13 38.43 -9.74 0.45
CA GLN A 13 38.20 -9.75 1.89
C GLN A 13 37.05 -10.72 2.18
N THR A 14 37.44 -12.00 2.26
CA THR A 14 36.80 -12.95 3.15
C THR A 14 37.09 -12.50 4.58
N ALA A 15 36.06 -12.04 5.30
CA ALA A 15 36.18 -11.83 6.73
C ALA A 15 34.87 -12.23 7.43
N PHE A 16 34.87 -13.49 7.85
CA PHE A 16 34.33 -14.02 9.10
C PHE A 16 32.85 -13.76 9.41
N SER A 17 32.07 -14.85 9.28
CA SER A 17 30.82 -15.06 10.01
C SER A 17 31.00 -14.73 11.49
N ALA A 18 30.42 -13.62 11.94
CA ALA A 18 30.17 -13.38 13.35
C ALA A 18 28.97 -14.25 13.77
N ILE A 19 29.28 -15.37 14.42
CA ILE A 19 28.31 -16.21 15.14
C ILE A 19 27.74 -15.35 16.27
N ARG A 20 26.53 -14.82 16.08
CA ARG A 20 25.74 -14.23 17.16
C ARG A 20 25.00 -15.36 17.87
N PRO A 21 25.18 -15.56 19.19
CA PRO A 21 24.38 -16.52 19.93
C PRO A 21 22.91 -16.06 19.91
N SER A 22 22.05 -16.86 19.28
CA SER A 22 20.60 -16.66 19.31
C SER A 22 20.08 -17.03 20.69
N THR A 23 19.99 -16.06 21.59
CA THR A 23 19.11 -16.18 22.75
C THR A 23 17.67 -16.07 22.23
N VAL A 24 16.99 -17.22 22.14
CA VAL A 24 15.56 -17.29 21.83
C VAL A 24 14.82 -16.69 23.03
N ALA A 25 14.55 -15.38 22.97
CA ALA A 25 13.63 -14.74 23.89
C ALA A 25 12.22 -15.20 23.52
N THR A 26 11.65 -16.09 24.35
CA THR A 26 10.21 -16.40 24.38
C THR A 26 9.47 -15.17 24.90
N THR A 27 9.32 -14.14 24.07
CA THR A 27 8.35 -13.09 24.33
C THR A 27 6.96 -13.67 24.04
N PRO A 28 5.98 -13.54 24.95
CA PRO A 28 4.61 -13.92 24.63
C PRO A 28 4.19 -13.09 23.42
N SER A 29 3.87 -13.79 22.33
CA SER A 29 3.50 -13.19 21.06
C SER A 29 2.35 -12.19 21.29
N PRO A 30 2.52 -10.89 21.00
CA PRO A 30 1.47 -9.88 21.18
C PRO A 30 0.27 -10.12 20.24
N PHE A 31 0.36 -11.14 19.38
CA PHE A 31 -0.63 -11.48 18.38
C PHE A 31 -2.00 -11.83 18.96
N LEU A 32 -2.08 -12.39 20.17
CA LEU A 32 -3.37 -12.81 20.76
C LEU A 32 -4.17 -11.65 21.37
N LEU A 33 -3.53 -10.50 21.65
CA LEU A 33 -4.20 -9.29 22.16
C LEU A 33 -4.72 -8.37 21.03
N SER A 34 -4.36 -8.63 19.77
CA SER A 34 -4.73 -7.79 18.62
C SER A 34 -6.13 -8.06 18.06
N LEU A 35 -6.72 -9.25 18.28
CA LEU A 35 -7.98 -9.60 17.62
C LEU A 35 -9.19 -8.79 18.14
N ALA A 36 -9.18 -8.41 19.42
CA ALA A 36 -10.21 -7.55 20.00
C ALA A 36 -10.03 -6.06 19.64
N ALA A 37 -8.80 -5.63 19.33
CA ALA A 37 -8.46 -4.25 19.02
C ALA A 37 -8.81 -3.83 17.58
N GLN A 38 -9.11 -4.78 16.69
CA GLN A 38 -9.39 -4.50 15.28
C GLN A 38 -10.88 -4.28 14.93
N ARG A 39 -11.79 -4.21 15.91
CA ARG A 39 -13.15 -3.74 15.64
C ARG A 39 -13.11 -2.25 15.29
N ARG A 40 -13.06 -1.94 13.98
CA ARG A 40 -13.35 -0.60 13.47
C ARG A 40 -14.74 -0.22 14.00
N LEU A 41 -14.80 0.77 14.90
CA LEU A 41 -16.04 1.30 15.45
C LEU A 41 -16.74 2.15 14.39
N LEU A 42 -17.28 1.49 13.37
CA LEU A 42 -18.18 2.09 12.38
C LEU A 42 -19.61 1.99 12.89
N SER A 43 -20.36 3.09 12.80
CA SER A 43 -21.81 3.10 13.05
C SER A 43 -22.54 2.24 12.00
N ASP A 44 -23.75 1.77 12.34
CA ASP A 44 -24.55 0.97 11.40
C ASP A 44 -24.93 1.76 10.15
N ALA A 45 -25.11 3.07 10.27
CA ALA A 45 -25.37 3.96 9.15
C ALA A 45 -24.18 3.99 8.15
N VAL A 46 -22.96 4.16 8.65
CA VAL A 46 -21.75 4.19 7.79
C VAL A 46 -21.51 2.82 7.14
N ARG A 47 -21.76 1.72 7.87
CA ARG A 47 -21.68 0.36 7.30
C ARG A 47 -22.63 0.21 6.11
N GLN A 48 -23.89 0.59 6.27
CA GLN A 48 -24.88 0.52 5.20
C GLN A 48 -24.53 1.43 4.02
N ALA A 49 -23.96 2.61 4.27
CA ALA A 49 -23.53 3.52 3.22
C ALA A 49 -22.39 2.90 2.39
N ILE A 50 -21.37 2.34 3.05
CA ILE A 50 -20.26 1.64 2.39
C ILE A 50 -20.78 0.44 1.61
N ASP A 51 -21.66 -0.38 2.20
CA ASP A 51 -22.24 -1.57 1.55
C ASP A 51 -23.00 -1.20 0.27
N LYS A 52 -23.76 -0.11 0.29
CA LYS A 52 -24.44 0.43 -0.91
C LYS A 52 -23.44 0.94 -1.94
N ALA A 53 -22.42 1.67 -1.50
CA ALA A 53 -21.41 2.23 -2.40
C ALA A 53 -20.62 1.13 -3.13
N VAL A 54 -20.17 0.08 -2.43
CA VAL A 54 -19.44 -1.03 -3.05
C VAL A 54 -20.32 -1.90 -3.95
N GLY A 55 -21.64 -1.91 -3.73
CA GLY A 55 -22.61 -2.58 -4.60
C GLY A 55 -23.02 -1.78 -5.85
N SER A 56 -22.61 -0.52 -5.97
CA SER A 56 -23.05 0.37 -7.06
C SER A 56 -22.41 0.07 -8.41
N ALA A 57 -21.16 -0.40 -8.42
CA ALA A 57 -20.39 -0.65 -9.61
C ALA A 57 -19.42 -1.83 -9.41
N PRO A 58 -19.01 -2.54 -10.47
CA PRO A 58 -18.02 -3.62 -10.38
C PRO A 58 -16.66 -3.18 -9.83
N VAL A 59 -16.25 -1.93 -10.10
CA VAL A 59 -15.02 -1.35 -9.58
C VAL A 59 -15.34 -0.06 -8.85
N VAL A 60 -15.00 0.00 -7.57
CA VAL A 60 -15.23 1.17 -6.72
C VAL A 60 -13.90 1.64 -6.13
N LEU A 61 -13.62 2.93 -6.23
CA LEU A 61 -12.45 3.56 -5.64
C LEU A 61 -12.84 4.66 -4.65
N PHE A 62 -12.50 4.47 -3.39
CA PHE A 62 -12.52 5.54 -2.39
C PHE A 62 -11.20 6.31 -2.47
N MET A 63 -11.25 7.59 -2.82
CA MET A 63 -10.06 8.42 -3.06
C MET A 63 -10.18 9.82 -2.47
N LYS A 64 -9.06 10.53 -2.40
CA LYS A 64 -9.00 11.94 -1.99
C LYS A 64 -9.11 12.84 -3.21
N GLY A 65 -10.17 13.63 -3.30
CA GLY A 65 -10.56 14.36 -4.50
C GLY A 65 -11.38 13.49 -5.46
N THR A 66 -11.52 13.94 -6.71
CA THR A 66 -12.24 13.21 -7.77
C THR A 66 -11.26 12.67 -8.82
N PRO A 67 -11.69 11.77 -9.74
CA PRO A 67 -10.84 11.31 -10.83
C PRO A 67 -10.30 12.45 -11.72
N GLU A 68 -11.10 13.51 -11.90
CA GLU A 68 -10.73 14.71 -12.67
C GLU A 68 -9.78 15.60 -11.87
N THR A 69 -9.96 15.68 -10.55
CA THR A 69 -9.21 16.57 -9.65
C THR A 69 -8.68 15.82 -8.41
N PRO A 70 -7.65 14.95 -8.56
CA PRO A 70 -7.10 14.20 -7.44
C PRO A 70 -6.30 15.10 -6.50
N GLN A 71 -6.59 15.01 -5.20
CA GLN A 71 -5.99 15.88 -4.16
C GLN A 71 -4.84 15.19 -3.40
N CYS A 72 -4.49 13.95 -3.77
CA CYS A 72 -3.40 13.18 -3.18
C CYS A 72 -2.61 12.40 -4.23
N GLY A 73 -1.28 12.36 -4.10
CA GLY A 73 -0.41 11.65 -5.05
C GLY A 73 -0.73 10.17 -5.19
N PHE A 74 -1.12 9.49 -4.11
CA PHE A 74 -1.53 8.08 -4.14
C PHE A 74 -2.85 7.88 -4.88
N SER A 75 -3.81 8.77 -4.65
CA SER A 75 -5.10 8.76 -5.35
C SER A 75 -4.92 9.00 -6.85
N ARG A 76 -4.03 9.94 -7.24
CA ARG A 76 -3.68 10.18 -8.64
C ARG A 76 -3.04 8.95 -9.30
N ALA A 77 -2.08 8.32 -8.62
CA ALA A 77 -1.44 7.11 -9.14
C ALA A 77 -2.43 5.95 -9.30
N SER A 78 -3.36 5.78 -8.37
CA SER A 78 -4.38 4.72 -8.42
C SER A 78 -5.28 4.86 -9.64
N ILE A 79 -5.80 6.07 -9.90
CA ILE A 79 -6.61 6.35 -11.10
C ILE A 79 -5.81 6.15 -12.38
N GLN A 80 -4.54 6.56 -12.40
CA GLN A 80 -3.68 6.36 -13.56
C GLN A 80 -3.51 4.87 -13.89
N VAL A 81 -3.29 4.02 -12.87
CA VAL A 81 -3.17 2.57 -13.07
C VAL A 81 -4.49 1.98 -13.57
N LEU A 82 -5.64 2.36 -13.00
CA LEU A 82 -6.94 1.88 -13.47
C LEU A 82 -7.22 2.26 -14.93
N GLY A 83 -6.87 3.49 -15.31
CA GLY A 83 -6.96 3.94 -16.71
C GLY A 83 -6.03 3.16 -17.65
N MET A 84 -4.80 2.87 -17.22
CA MET A 84 -3.85 2.04 -18.01
C MET A 84 -4.34 0.60 -18.20
N GLN A 85 -5.06 0.06 -17.22
CA GLN A 85 -5.66 -1.28 -17.33
C GLN A 85 -6.96 -1.31 -18.15
N GLY A 86 -7.41 -0.16 -18.67
CA GLY A 86 -8.59 -0.08 -19.51
C GLY A 86 -9.90 -0.36 -18.76
N VAL A 87 -9.97 0.01 -17.48
CA VAL A 87 -11.22 -0.07 -16.72
C VAL A 87 -12.27 0.83 -17.39
N ASP A 88 -13.42 0.24 -17.70
CA ASP A 88 -14.55 0.92 -18.34
C ASP A 88 -15.11 2.01 -17.42
N PRO A 89 -15.15 3.29 -17.84
CA PRO A 89 -15.67 4.39 -17.05
C PRO A 89 -17.14 4.20 -16.63
N GLU A 90 -17.95 3.49 -17.41
CA GLU A 90 -19.36 3.22 -17.08
C GLU A 90 -19.52 2.18 -15.96
N LYS A 91 -18.49 1.35 -15.74
CA LYS A 91 -18.46 0.31 -14.70
C LYS A 91 -17.58 0.68 -13.51
N PHE A 92 -17.20 1.95 -13.43
CA PHE A 92 -16.31 2.50 -12.43
C PHE A 92 -17.02 3.59 -11.62
N ALA A 93 -16.93 3.51 -10.30
CA ALA A 93 -17.39 4.57 -9.42
C ALA A 93 -16.24 5.06 -8.52
N ALA A 94 -16.15 6.38 -8.35
CA ALA A 94 -15.21 7.00 -7.43
C ALA A 94 -15.96 7.82 -6.38
N TYR A 95 -15.52 7.71 -5.13
CA TYR A 95 -16.08 8.47 -4.00
C TYR A 95 -15.00 9.30 -3.34
N ASN A 96 -15.25 10.60 -3.17
CA ASN A 96 -14.33 11.53 -2.52
C ASN A 96 -14.49 11.48 -1.00
N VAL A 97 -13.51 10.90 -0.30
CA VAL A 97 -13.54 10.74 1.17
C VAL A 97 -13.28 12.04 1.94
N LEU A 98 -13.05 13.15 1.24
CA LEU A 98 -12.83 14.46 1.87
C LEU A 98 -14.13 15.28 1.99
N GLU A 99 -15.17 14.92 1.24
CA GLU A 99 -16.46 15.62 1.22
C GLU A 99 -17.39 15.17 2.34
N ASP A 100 -17.24 13.93 2.83
CA ASP A 100 -18.04 13.34 3.88
C ASP A 100 -17.13 12.90 5.05
N GLN A 101 -17.35 13.48 6.23
CA GLN A 101 -16.54 13.25 7.44
C GLN A 101 -17.25 12.40 8.51
N ASP A 102 -18.49 11.99 8.24
CA ASP A 102 -19.37 11.35 9.23
C ASP A 102 -19.28 9.80 9.26
#